data_AF-B5W730-F1
#
_entry.id   AF-B5W730-F1
#
_cell.length_a   1.000
_cell.length_b   1.000
_cell.length_c   1.000
_cell.angle_alpha   90.00
_cell.angle_beta   90.00
_cell.angle_gamma   90.00
#
_symmetry.space_group_name_H-M   'P 1'
#
loop_
_entity.id
_entity.type
_entity.pdbx_description
1 polymer ?
#
loop_
_entity_poly.entity_id
_entity_poly.type
_entity_poly.pdbx_seq_one_letter_code
_entity_poly.pdbx_strand_id
1 'polypeptide(L)'
;MATNKSTSIVRTDRWNLNPTAAARVLLSQTVEVSRRVCRHLIGIILTHWPSLGGLSSQKRVLVVEKLIHQTAKNPNPKYRQFDQTFYKFPSYYRRAAIVLAAGQVSS
;
A
#
# COMPACT_ATOMS: atom_id res chain seq x y z
N MET A 1 -10.47 50.54 -0.37
CA MET A 1 -9.99 49.22 0.13
C MET A 1 -10.28 48.17 -0.93
N ALA A 2 -9.26 47.73 -1.68
CA ALA A 2 -9.42 46.66 -2.66
C ALA A 2 -9.37 45.30 -1.93
N THR A 3 -10.41 44.50 -2.09
CA THR A 3 -10.52 43.16 -1.50
C THR A 3 -9.79 42.15 -2.38
N ASN A 4 -8.64 41.66 -1.90
CA ASN A 4 -7.86 40.65 -2.59
C ASN A 4 -8.59 39.30 -2.45
N LYS A 5 -9.26 38.84 -3.50
CA LYS A 5 -9.94 37.54 -3.52
C LYS A 5 -8.89 36.45 -3.75
N SER A 6 -8.70 35.58 -2.76
CA SER A 6 -7.82 34.40 -2.87
C SER A 6 -8.40 33.44 -3.92
N THR A 7 -7.80 33.43 -5.11
CA THR A 7 -8.14 32.44 -6.14
C THR A 7 -7.49 31.11 -5.74
N SER A 8 -8.29 30.11 -5.36
CA SER A 8 -7.78 28.77 -5.12
C SER A 8 -7.18 28.22 -6.41
N ILE A 9 -5.85 28.10 -6.48
CA ILE A 9 -5.17 27.50 -7.62
C ILE A 9 -5.47 26.00 -7.60
N VAL A 10 -6.54 25.59 -8.29
CA VAL A 10 -6.80 24.18 -8.58
C VAL A 10 -6.10 23.85 -9.88
N ARG A 11 -5.00 23.09 -9.82
CA ARG A 11 -4.30 22.59 -11.00
C ARG A 11 -5.23 21.60 -11.73
N THR A 12 -5.72 21.99 -12.90
CA THR A 12 -6.63 21.19 -13.75
C THR A 12 -5.91 20.51 -14.91
N ASP A 13 -4.57 20.54 -14.90
CA ASP A 13 -3.71 20.02 -15.94
C ASP A 13 -4.04 18.53 -16.23
N ARG A 14 -4.57 18.24 -17.42
CA ARG A 14 -4.74 16.86 -17.88
C ARG A 14 -3.44 16.37 -18.50
N TRP A 15 -2.72 15.54 -17.76
CA TRP A 15 -1.53 14.87 -18.28
C TRP A 15 -1.93 13.62 -19.06
N ASN A 16 -1.76 13.64 -20.38
CA ASN A 16 -1.81 12.42 -21.17
C ASN A 16 -0.50 11.67 -21.01
N LEU A 17 -0.56 10.51 -20.37
CA LEU A 17 0.54 9.56 -20.40
C LEU A 17 0.61 8.97 -21.81
N ASN A 18 1.77 9.09 -22.46
CA ASN A 18 2.04 8.48 -23.78
C ASN A 18 3.00 7.28 -23.64
N PRO A 19 2.60 6.19 -22.94
CA PRO A 19 3.47 5.03 -22.78
C PRO A 19 3.57 4.25 -24.10
N THR A 20 4.75 3.71 -24.34
CA THR A 20 4.97 2.70 -25.40
C THR A 20 4.16 1.43 -25.11
N ALA A 21 3.96 0.58 -26.12
CA ALA A 21 3.27 -0.70 -25.94
C ALA A 21 3.93 -1.56 -24.85
N ALA A 22 5.26 -1.63 -24.83
CA ALA A 22 6.03 -2.32 -23.79
C ALA A 22 5.78 -1.73 -22.39
N ALA A 23 5.77 -0.41 -22.26
CA ALA A 23 5.47 0.24 -20.98
C ALA A 23 4.05 -0.09 -20.49
N ARG A 24 3.05 -0.14 -21.38
CA ARG A 24 1.68 -0.53 -21.00
C ARG A 24 1.62 -1.95 -20.42
N VAL A 25 2.35 -2.90 -21.00
CA VAL A 25 2.44 -4.27 -20.47
C VAL A 25 3.03 -4.28 -19.06
N LEU A 26 4.15 -3.58 -18.84
CA LEU A 26 4.80 -3.48 -17.54
C LEU A 26 3.91 -2.81 -16.48
N LEU A 27 3.18 -1.75 -16.86
CA LEU A 27 2.21 -1.11 -15.98
C LEU A 27 1.08 -2.07 -15.58
N SER A 28 0.50 -2.81 -16.54
CA SER A 28 -0.55 -3.77 -16.25
C SER A 28 -0.08 -4.88 -15.31
N GLN A 29 1.13 -5.42 -15.52
CA GLN A 29 1.74 -6.41 -14.61
C GLN A 29 1.98 -5.84 -13.21
N THR A 30 2.45 -4.59 -13.12
CA THR A 30 2.65 -3.90 -11.83
C THR A 30 1.33 -3.73 -11.07
N VAL A 31 0.26 -3.36 -11.78
CA VAL A 31 -1.09 -3.24 -11.22
C VAL A 31 -1.59 -4.59 -10.74
N GLU A 32 -1.37 -5.66 -11.50
CA GLU A 32 -1.75 -7.02 -11.12
C GLU A 32 -1.08 -7.45 -9.82
N VAL A 33 0.25 -7.31 -9.73
CA VAL A 33 1.02 -7.64 -8.51
C VAL A 33 0.55 -6.79 -7.33
N SER A 34 0.36 -5.48 -7.51
CA SER A 34 -0.13 -4.60 -6.43
C SER A 34 -1.51 -5.02 -5.91
N ARG A 35 -2.44 -5.36 -6.81
CA ARG A 35 -3.78 -5.84 -6.42
C ARG A 35 -3.72 -7.16 -5.66
N ARG A 36 -2.85 -8.09 -6.10
CA ARG A 36 -2.64 -9.37 -5.41
C ARG A 36 -2.07 -9.18 -4.00
N VAL A 37 -1.09 -8.28 -3.84
CA VAL A 37 -0.55 -7.91 -2.52
C VAL A 37 -1.64 -7.34 -1.62
N CYS A 38 -2.41 -6.36 -2.11
CA CYS A 38 -3.49 -5.74 -1.32
C CYS A 38 -4.53 -6.78 -0.89
N ARG A 39 -4.99 -7.65 -1.79
CA ARG A 39 -5.94 -8.72 -1.48
C ARG A 39 -5.42 -9.66 -0.39
N HIS A 40 -4.14 -10.04 -0.47
CA HIS A 40 -3.52 -10.89 0.54
C HIS A 40 -3.44 -10.19 1.92
N LEU A 41 -3.05 -8.92 1.92
CA LEU A 41 -2.96 -8.10 3.14
C LEU A 41 -4.33 -7.85 3.77
N ILE A 42 -5.39 -7.67 2.99
CA ILE A 42 -6.76 -7.52 3.50
C ILE A 42 -7.14 -8.72 4.37
N GLY A 43 -6.88 -9.95 3.90
CA GLY A 43 -7.17 -11.16 4.69
C GLY A 43 -6.40 -11.21 6.01
N ILE A 44 -5.10 -10.87 5.99
CA ILE A 44 -4.27 -10.80 7.20
C ILE A 44 -4.79 -9.72 8.16
N ILE A 45 -5.02 -8.50 7.66
CA ILE A 45 -5.45 -7.37 8.50
C ILE A 45 -6.83 -7.63 9.09
N LEU A 46 -7.76 -8.18 8.31
CA LEU A 46 -9.10 -8.54 8.79
C LEU A 46 -9.03 -9.57 9.94
N THR A 47 -8.17 -10.58 9.80
CA THR A 47 -7.94 -11.59 10.85
C THR A 47 -7.44 -10.98 12.17
N HIS A 48 -6.62 -9.93 12.09
CA HIS A 48 -6.04 -9.25 13.25
C HIS A 48 -6.75 -7.95 13.63
N TRP A 49 -7.87 -7.63 12.99
CA TRP A 49 -8.54 -6.34 13.12
C TRP A 49 -8.85 -5.92 14.56
N PRO A 50 -9.31 -6.81 15.48
CA PRO A 50 -9.54 -6.45 16.87
C PRO A 50 -8.31 -5.83 17.57
N SER A 51 -7.10 -6.25 17.18
CA SER A 51 -5.83 -5.72 17.71
C SER A 51 -5.28 -4.53 16.93
N LEU A 52 -5.68 -4.36 15.67
CA LEU A 52 -5.12 -3.37 14.73
C LEU A 52 -5.99 -2.12 14.58
N GLY A 53 -7.30 -2.23 14.80
CA GLY A 53 -8.29 -1.19 14.51
C GLY A 53 -8.07 0.09 15.31
N GLY A 54 -7.75 -0.04 16.61
CA GLY A 54 -7.49 1.09 17.49
C GLY A 54 -6.08 1.71 17.36
N LEU A 55 -5.19 1.12 16.56
CA LEU A 55 -3.84 1.65 16.38
C LEU A 55 -3.81 2.81 15.39
N SER A 56 -2.86 3.74 15.59
CA SER A 56 -2.52 4.73 14.56
C SER A 56 -2.03 4.05 13.29
N SER A 57 -2.18 4.73 12.14
CA SER A 57 -1.75 4.21 10.84
C SER A 57 -0.28 3.75 10.85
N GLN A 58 0.62 4.54 11.44
CA GLN A 58 2.04 4.23 11.55
C GLN A 58 2.30 2.96 12.38
N LYS A 59 1.64 2.82 13.54
CA LYS A 59 1.77 1.63 14.39
C LYS A 59 1.19 0.40 13.69
N ARG A 60 0.05 0.54 13.01
CA ARG A 60 -0.58 -0.54 12.24
C ARG A 60 0.36 -1.06 11.15
N VAL A 61 0.99 -0.15 10.40
CA VAL A 61 1.98 -0.52 9.37
C VAL A 61 3.13 -1.32 9.98
N LEU A 62 3.70 -0.86 11.09
CA LEU A 62 4.82 -1.55 11.75
C LEU A 62 4.43 -2.96 12.24
N VAL A 63 3.27 -3.10 12.86
CA VAL A 63 2.78 -4.40 13.37
C VAL A 63 2.53 -5.37 12.21
N VAL A 64 1.83 -4.93 11.16
CA VAL A 64 1.56 -5.77 9.98
C VAL A 64 2.84 -6.11 9.24
N GLU A 65 3.78 -5.17 9.08
CA GLU A 65 5.08 -5.43 8.46
C GLU A 65 5.87 -6.50 9.23
N LYS A 66 5.82 -6.47 10.58
CA LYS A 66 6.42 -7.50 11.43
C LYS A 66 5.73 -8.87 11.30
N LEU A 67 4.43 -8.91 10.99
CA LEU A 67 3.71 -10.16 10.77
C LEU A 67 4.11 -10.86 9.47
N ILE A 68 4.50 -10.12 8.44
CA ILE A 68 4.65 -10.66 7.07
C ILE A 68 6.09 -10.71 6.56
N HIS A 69 6.97 -9.78 6.98
CA HIS A 69 8.27 -9.58 6.34
C HIS A 69 9.43 -10.07 7.21
N GLN A 70 10.25 -10.93 6.63
CA GLN A 70 11.44 -11.47 7.28
C GLN A 70 12.59 -10.48 7.19
N THR A 71 13.25 -10.22 8.32
CA THR A 71 14.47 -9.42 8.41
C THR A 71 15.42 -10.03 9.42
N ALA A 72 16.67 -9.55 9.49
CA ALA A 72 17.62 -10.01 10.52
C ALA A 72 17.08 -9.84 11.96
N LYS A 73 16.28 -8.79 12.21
CA LYS A 73 15.64 -8.52 13.52
C LYS A 73 14.24 -9.14 13.66
N ASN A 74 13.74 -9.79 12.62
CA ASN A 74 12.45 -10.49 12.58
C ASN A 74 12.58 -11.79 11.78
N PRO A 75 13.29 -12.81 12.29
CA PRO A 75 13.66 -13.99 11.51
C PRO A 75 12.47 -14.92 11.23
N ASN A 76 11.43 -14.90 12.07
CA ASN A 76 10.30 -15.82 12.03
C ASN A 76 8.94 -15.06 12.00
N PRO A 77 8.62 -14.31 10.93
CA PRO A 77 7.30 -13.68 10.79
C PRO A 77 6.20 -14.75 10.71
N LYS A 78 5.01 -14.43 11.24
CA LYS A 78 3.85 -15.35 11.26
C LYS A 78 3.41 -15.77 9.86
N TYR A 79 3.51 -14.87 8.89
CA TYR A 79 3.15 -15.08 7.49
C TYR A 79 4.38 -15.04 6.58
N ARG A 80 5.40 -15.85 6.89
CA ARG A 80 6.66 -15.94 6.10
C ARG A 80 6.42 -16.19 4.60
N GLN A 81 5.35 -16.89 4.25
CA GLN A 81 4.98 -17.18 2.86
C GLN A 81 4.72 -15.90 2.04
N PHE A 82 4.50 -14.75 2.69
CA PHE A 82 4.36 -13.47 2.01
C PHE A 82 5.60 -13.13 1.18
N ASP A 83 6.81 -13.24 1.75
CA ASP A 83 8.06 -12.93 1.02
C ASP A 83 8.39 -13.97 -0.06
N GLN A 84 7.83 -15.19 0.05
CA GLN A 84 7.94 -16.21 -0.99
C GLN A 84 6.98 -15.92 -2.16
N THR A 85 5.76 -15.49 -1.84
CA THR A 85 4.70 -15.17 -2.82
C THR A 85 5.00 -13.87 -3.56
N PHE A 86 5.51 -12.87 -2.84
CA PHE A 86 5.83 -11.54 -3.34
C PHE A 86 7.33 -11.27 -3.21
N TYR A 87 8.11 -12.08 -3.92
CA TYR A 87 9.57 -12.05 -3.84
C TYR A 87 10.14 -10.65 -4.05
N LYS A 88 10.96 -10.21 -3.09
CA LYS A 88 11.64 -8.90 -3.08
C LYS A 88 10.69 -7.70 -3.26
N PHE A 89 9.46 -7.80 -2.76
CA PHE A 89 8.52 -6.67 -2.85
C PHE A 89 9.06 -5.41 -2.15
N PRO A 90 9.13 -4.25 -2.83
CA PRO A 90 9.76 -3.06 -2.27
C PRO A 90 9.09 -2.58 -0.98
N SER A 91 9.89 -2.14 -0.01
CA SER A 91 9.40 -1.77 1.33
C SER A 91 8.39 -0.62 1.31
N TYR A 92 8.63 0.42 0.53
CA TYR A 92 7.71 1.56 0.43
C TYR A 92 6.36 1.17 -0.19
N TYR A 93 6.39 0.36 -1.25
CA TYR A 93 5.16 -0.20 -1.84
C TYR A 93 4.43 -1.12 -0.87
N ARG A 94 5.16 -1.91 -0.07
CA ARG A 94 4.57 -2.77 0.97
C ARG A 94 3.81 -1.94 2.00
N ARG A 95 4.40 -0.86 2.49
CA ARG A 95 3.77 0.04 3.46
C ARG A 95 2.54 0.73 2.87
N ALA A 96 2.63 1.21 1.63
CA ALA A 96 1.48 1.77 0.92
C ALA A 96 0.34 0.75 0.78
N ALA A 97 0.66 -0.49 0.41
CA ALA A 97 -0.33 -1.56 0.30
C ALA A 97 -0.97 -1.92 1.65
N ILE A 98 -0.22 -1.90 2.76
CA ILE A 98 -0.75 -2.11 4.11
C ILE A 98 -1.75 -1.00 4.47
N VAL A 99 -1.41 0.26 4.21
CA VAL A 99 -2.31 1.40 4.48
C VAL A 99 -3.59 1.29 3.65
N LEU A 100 -3.46 0.98 2.35
CA LEU A 100 -4.61 0.78 1.46
C LEU A 100 -5.50 -0.36 1.96
N ALA A 101 -4.92 -1.53 2.24
CA ALA A 101 -5.66 -2.69 2.74
C ALA A 101 -6.35 -2.40 4.08
N ALA A 102 -5.69 -1.69 4.99
CA ALA A 102 -6.30 -1.30 6.26
C ALA A 102 -7.46 -0.32 6.07
N GLY A 103 -7.36 0.61 5.11
CA GLY A 103 -8.46 1.51 4.75
C GLY A 103 -9.67 0.75 4.21
N GLN A 104 -9.46 -0.29 3.40
CA GLN A 104 -10.53 -1.16 2.91
C GLN A 104 -11.21 -1.97 4.02
N VAL A 105 -10.47 -2.39 5.05
CA VAL A 105 -11.03 -3.12 6.20
C VAL A 105 -11.79 -2.19 7.16
N SER A 106 -11.41 -0.91 7.23
CA SER A 106 -12.06 0.08 8.12
C SER A 106 -13.28 0.78 7.53
N SER A 107 -13.46 0.73 6.21
CA SER A 107 -14.53 1.41 5.48
C SER A 107 -15.78 0.57 5.41
#